data_AF-A0A961PZG2-F1
#
_entry.id   AF-A0A961PZG2-F1
#
_cell.length_a   1.000
_cell.length_b   1.000
_cell.length_c   1.000
_cell.angle_alpha   90.00
_cell.angle_beta   90.00
_cell.angle_gamma   90.00
#
_symmetry.space_group_name_H-M   'P 1'
#
loop_
_entity.id
_entity.type
_entity.pdbx_description
1 polymer ?
#
loop_
_entity_poly.entity_id
_entity_poly.type
_entity_poly.pdbx_seq_one_letter_code
_entity_poly.pdbx_strand_id
1 'polypeptide(L)'
;LVKANLFLGAGAAKRLAGSEEFGRAGGIWRVRPWFSLLFLIPALSLAGVPPFSGFWAKLLLARATIEIGSAGLTFMVLGVGFLTLFAMARIWAAVFWSAHPEGDGAITERLPAAMLVPLLALTGAIVYIGIDAGPMVEGAAAIATGLIDPQAYVAAVLGGAE
;
A
#
# COMPACT_ATOMS: atom_id res chain seq x y z
N LEU A 1 -5.28 -4.06 2.72
CA LEU A 1 -4.60 -4.68 1.56
C LEU A 1 -3.12 -4.28 1.47
N VAL A 2 -2.82 -3.01 1.17
CA VAL A 2 -1.45 -2.52 0.92
C VAL A 2 -0.46 -2.84 2.05
N LYS A 3 -0.74 -2.41 3.30
CA LYS A 3 0.15 -2.67 4.45
C LYS A 3 0.35 -4.16 4.71
N ALA A 4 -0.71 -4.95 4.65
CA ALA A 4 -0.63 -6.41 4.83
C ALA A 4 0.32 -7.03 3.79
N ASN A 5 0.21 -6.61 2.53
CA ASN A 5 1.09 -7.08 1.46
C ASN A 5 2.54 -6.62 1.66
N LEU A 6 2.76 -5.39 2.13
CA LEU A 6 4.11 -4.90 2.46
C LEU A 6 4.76 -5.66 3.61
N PHE A 7 4.01 -5.98 4.67
CA PHE A 7 4.54 -6.80 5.77
C PHE A 7 4.85 -8.23 5.33
N LEU A 8 3.98 -8.84 4.54
CA LEU A 8 4.22 -10.16 3.96
C LEU A 8 5.44 -10.14 3.02
N GLY A 9 5.55 -9.11 2.18
CA GLY A 9 6.69 -8.88 1.30
C GLY A 9 7.99 -8.60 2.06
N ALA A 10 7.95 -7.87 3.16
CA ALA A 10 9.11 -7.65 4.03
C ALA A 10 9.57 -8.97 4.67
N GLY A 11 8.64 -9.81 5.13
CA GLY A 11 8.95 -11.15 5.64
C GLY A 11 9.55 -12.06 4.57
N ALA A 12 9.07 -11.98 3.33
CA ALA A 12 9.64 -12.69 2.19
C ALA A 12 11.04 -12.16 1.84
N ALA A 13 11.25 -10.84 1.86
CA ALA A 13 12.56 -10.21 1.63
C ALA A 13 13.58 -10.60 2.71
N LYS A 14 13.18 -10.59 4.00
CA LYS A 14 13.99 -11.11 5.11
C LYS A 14 14.40 -12.55 4.88
N ARG A 15 13.47 -13.40 4.43
CA ARG A 15 13.77 -14.82 4.16
C ARG A 15 14.78 -14.99 3.02
N LEU A 16 14.72 -14.13 2.00
CA LEU A 16 15.67 -14.14 0.89
C LEU A 16 17.04 -13.61 1.27
N ALA A 17 17.10 -12.51 2.03
CA ALA A 17 18.35 -11.82 2.35
C ALA A 17 18.94 -12.22 3.72
N GLY A 18 18.26 -13.08 4.50
CA GLY A 18 18.71 -13.56 5.80
C GLY A 18 18.72 -12.52 6.93
N SER A 19 18.40 -11.26 6.66
CA SER A 19 18.43 -10.16 7.64
C SER A 19 17.32 -9.15 7.42
N GLU A 20 16.91 -8.46 8.50
CA GLU A 20 16.01 -7.29 8.47
C GLU A 20 16.78 -5.96 8.48
N GLU A 21 18.09 -6.00 8.74
CA GLU A 21 18.92 -4.81 8.78
C GLU A 21 19.16 -4.29 7.36
N PHE A 22 18.87 -3.01 7.11
CA PHE A 22 19.02 -2.37 5.80
C PHE A 22 20.42 -2.55 5.18
N GLY A 23 21.48 -2.58 6.01
CA GLY A 23 22.86 -2.79 5.54
C GLY A 23 23.19 -4.24 5.18
N ARG A 24 22.32 -5.20 5.51
CA ARG A 24 22.53 -6.64 5.30
C ARG A 24 21.47 -7.30 4.43
N ALA A 25 20.38 -6.62 4.12
CA ALA A 25 19.24 -7.16 3.37
C ALA A 25 19.30 -6.92 1.84
N GLY A 26 20.45 -6.50 1.30
CA GLY A 26 20.62 -6.02 -0.07
C GLY A 26 20.56 -7.09 -1.18
N GLY A 27 20.64 -6.65 -2.44
CA GLY A 27 20.93 -7.52 -3.60
C GLY A 27 19.73 -8.25 -4.21
N ILE A 28 18.53 -8.11 -3.63
CA ILE A 28 17.35 -8.87 -4.05
C ILE A 28 16.95 -8.58 -5.51
N TRP A 29 17.10 -7.34 -6.00
CA TRP A 29 16.77 -7.00 -7.39
C TRP A 29 17.58 -7.80 -8.41
N ARG A 30 18.87 -8.02 -8.14
CA ARG A 30 19.78 -8.73 -9.04
C ARG A 30 19.47 -10.22 -9.14
N VAL A 31 19.12 -10.84 -8.01
CA VAL A 31 18.91 -12.30 -7.93
C VAL A 31 17.45 -12.69 -8.16
N ARG A 32 16.49 -11.87 -7.68
CA ARG A 32 15.04 -12.13 -7.71
C ARG A 32 14.27 -10.90 -8.22
N PRO A 33 14.47 -10.48 -9.49
CA PRO A 33 13.84 -9.27 -10.02
C PRO A 33 12.30 -9.35 -10.03
N TRP A 34 11.74 -10.53 -10.31
CA TRP A 34 10.28 -10.72 -10.32
C TRP A 34 9.63 -10.44 -8.96
N PHE A 35 10.28 -10.88 -7.87
CA PHE A 35 9.77 -10.66 -6.51
C PHE A 35 9.89 -9.18 -6.14
N SER A 36 10.97 -8.55 -6.56
CA SER A 36 11.19 -7.11 -6.37
C SER A 36 10.10 -6.29 -7.05
N LEU A 37 9.75 -6.60 -8.31
CA LEU A 37 8.62 -5.98 -9.01
C LEU A 37 7.29 -6.20 -8.28
N LEU A 38 7.11 -7.39 -7.72
CA LEU A 38 5.90 -7.74 -6.98
C LEU A 38 5.78 -6.96 -5.66
N PHE A 39 6.89 -6.66 -4.99
CA PHE A 39 6.94 -5.78 -3.81
C PHE A 39 6.81 -4.29 -4.18
N LEU A 40 7.25 -3.89 -5.38
CA LEU A 40 7.17 -2.51 -5.84
C LEU A 40 5.72 -2.03 -5.95
N ILE A 41 4.81 -2.89 -6.41
CA ILE A 41 3.39 -2.55 -6.58
C ILE A 41 2.73 -2.04 -5.28
N PRO A 42 2.71 -2.79 -4.16
CA PRO A 42 2.16 -2.28 -2.91
C PRO A 42 2.96 -1.09 -2.36
N ALA A 43 4.27 -0.99 -2.60
CA ALA A 43 5.07 0.16 -2.17
C ALA A 43 4.64 1.45 -2.88
N LEU A 44 4.46 1.40 -4.21
CA LEU A 44 3.94 2.51 -5.01
C LEU A 44 2.48 2.81 -4.66
N SER A 45 1.67 1.79 -4.38
CA SER A 45 0.32 1.99 -3.87
C SER A 45 0.31 2.72 -2.52
N LEU A 46 1.21 2.40 -1.60
CA LEU A 46 1.30 3.12 -0.31
C LEU A 46 1.75 4.56 -0.51
N ALA A 47 2.69 4.78 -1.42
CA ALA A 47 3.14 6.11 -1.83
C ALA A 47 2.03 6.91 -2.54
N GLY A 48 1.02 6.23 -3.08
CA GLY A 48 -0.12 6.87 -3.76
C GLY A 48 0.20 7.27 -5.19
N VAL A 49 1.02 6.48 -5.88
CA VAL A 49 1.39 6.72 -7.28
C VAL A 49 0.30 6.13 -8.20
N PRO A 50 -0.18 6.85 -9.23
CA PRO A 50 -1.03 6.26 -10.27
C PRO A 50 -0.30 5.09 -10.96
N PRO A 51 -0.96 3.97 -11.33
CA PRO A 51 -2.41 3.68 -11.34
C PRO A 51 -2.87 2.78 -10.16
N PHE A 52 -2.29 2.90 -8.97
CA PHE A 52 -2.57 1.96 -7.86
C PHE A 52 -3.65 2.43 -6.90
N SER A 53 -4.27 1.50 -6.15
CA SER A 53 -5.44 1.78 -5.29
C SER A 53 -5.23 2.91 -4.28
N GLY A 54 -4.02 3.08 -3.74
CA GLY A 54 -3.75 4.12 -2.74
C GLY A 54 -3.69 5.54 -3.31
N PHE A 55 -3.60 5.71 -4.63
CA PHE A 55 -3.71 7.02 -5.28
C PHE A 55 -5.12 7.60 -5.08
N TRP A 56 -6.16 6.82 -5.35
CA TRP A 56 -7.56 7.26 -5.25
C TRP A 56 -7.92 7.73 -3.84
N ALA A 57 -7.49 6.99 -2.81
CA ALA A 57 -7.72 7.38 -1.43
C ALA A 57 -7.08 8.75 -1.09
N LYS A 58 -5.84 8.98 -1.53
CA LYS A 58 -5.15 10.27 -1.30
C LYS A 58 -5.73 11.40 -2.13
N LEU A 59 -6.11 11.13 -3.38
CA LEU A 59 -6.71 12.11 -4.27
C LEU A 59 -8.04 12.63 -3.71
N LEU A 60 -8.93 11.72 -3.28
CA LEU A 60 -10.21 12.09 -2.68
C LEU A 60 -10.02 12.90 -1.41
N LEU A 61 -9.06 12.50 -0.57
CA LEU A 61 -8.74 13.25 0.65
C LEU A 61 -8.19 14.65 0.35
N ALA A 62 -7.25 14.77 -0.59
CA ALA A 62 -6.69 16.05 -1.01
C ALA A 62 -7.75 16.96 -1.65
N ARG A 63 -8.65 16.38 -2.45
CA ARG A 63 -9.79 17.10 -3.03
C ARG A 63 -10.70 17.64 -1.94
N ALA A 64 -11.06 16.81 -0.95
CA ALA A 64 -11.90 17.22 0.17
C ALA A 64 -11.27 18.36 0.98
N THR A 65 -9.95 18.33 1.22
CA THR A 65 -9.27 19.41 1.96
C THR A 65 -9.22 20.74 1.18
N ILE A 66 -9.16 20.66 -0.15
CA ILE A 66 -9.22 21.83 -1.03
C ILE A 66 -10.65 22.39 -1.06
N GLU A 67 -11.67 21.54 -1.14
CA GLU A 67 -13.08 21.95 -1.17
C GLU A 67 -13.51 22.70 0.10
N ILE A 68 -12.98 22.34 1.26
CA ILE A 68 -13.21 23.09 2.51
C ILE A 68 -12.28 24.31 2.68
N GLY A 69 -11.44 24.63 1.69
CA GLY A 69 -10.54 25.77 1.71
C GLY A 69 -9.36 25.67 2.69
N SER A 70 -9.05 24.47 3.20
CA SER A 70 -8.00 24.29 4.21
C SER A 70 -6.64 24.04 3.56
N ALA A 71 -5.88 25.13 3.38
CA ALA A 71 -4.51 25.07 2.85
C ALA A 71 -3.58 24.23 3.74
N GLY A 72 -3.74 24.32 5.08
CA GLY A 72 -2.94 23.56 6.03
C GLY A 72 -3.15 22.05 5.90
N LEU A 73 -4.41 21.60 5.83
CA LEU A 73 -4.72 20.18 5.65
C LEU A 73 -4.28 19.67 4.28
N THR A 74 -4.48 20.48 3.23
CA THR A 74 -4.02 20.14 1.88
C THR A 74 -2.51 19.93 1.84
N PHE A 75 -1.73 20.83 2.46
CA PHE A 75 -0.29 20.69 2.58
C PHE A 75 0.11 19.45 3.37
N MET A 76 -0.57 19.14 4.48
CA MET A 76 -0.29 17.92 5.26
C MET A 76 -0.53 16.65 4.45
N VAL A 77 -1.65 16.54 3.73
CA VAL A 77 -1.98 15.37 2.92
C VAL A 77 -0.91 15.14 1.84
N LEU A 78 -0.54 16.19 1.12
CA LEU A 78 0.48 16.10 0.06
C LEU A 78 1.89 15.87 0.63
N GLY A 79 2.25 16.57 1.70
CA GLY A 79 3.54 16.48 2.36
C GLY A 79 3.80 15.11 2.97
N VAL A 80 2.82 14.54 3.68
CA VAL A 80 2.91 13.16 4.20
C VAL A 80 2.95 12.16 3.04
N GLY A 81 2.22 12.42 1.96
CA GLY A 81 2.31 11.63 0.72
C GLY A 81 3.74 11.58 0.17
N PHE A 82 4.39 12.74 0.04
CA PHE A 82 5.77 12.85 -0.41
C PHE A 82 6.77 12.17 0.54
N LEU A 83 6.63 12.37 1.85
CA LEU A 83 7.46 11.69 2.87
C LEU A 83 7.31 10.17 2.79
N THR A 84 6.10 9.67 2.53
CA THR A 84 5.85 8.24 2.35
C THR A 84 6.55 7.71 1.11
N LEU A 85 6.50 8.43 -0.01
CA LEU A 85 7.23 8.06 -1.23
C LEU A 85 8.74 8.03 -0.97
N PHE A 86 9.28 9.04 -0.28
CA PHE A 86 10.68 9.09 0.10
C PHE A 86 11.08 7.90 0.98
N ALA A 87 10.29 7.58 2.00
CA ALA A 87 10.53 6.42 2.86
C ALA A 87 10.53 5.11 2.07
N MET A 88 9.57 4.90 1.17
CA MET A 88 9.53 3.71 0.31
C MET A 88 10.71 3.65 -0.66
N ALA A 89 11.11 4.78 -1.25
CA ALA A 89 12.28 4.85 -2.13
C ALA A 89 13.58 4.50 -1.38
N ARG A 90 13.71 4.94 -0.11
CA ARG A 90 14.84 4.55 0.74
C ARG A 90 14.87 3.06 1.03
N ILE A 91 13.72 2.45 1.36
CA ILE A 91 13.62 1.00 1.58
C ILE A 91 14.00 0.26 0.29
N TRP A 92 13.47 0.71 -0.86
CA TRP A 92 13.79 0.14 -2.16
C TRP A 92 15.29 0.17 -2.45
N ALA A 93 15.92 1.33 -2.27
CA ALA A 93 17.36 1.50 -2.46
C ALA A 93 18.17 0.58 -1.53
N ALA A 94 17.79 0.48 -0.26
CA ALA A 94 18.52 -0.28 0.74
C ALA A 94 18.35 -1.80 0.63
N VAL A 95 17.16 -2.30 0.31
CA VAL A 95 16.85 -3.74 0.34
C VAL A 95 16.97 -4.37 -1.05
N PHE A 96 16.58 -3.64 -2.10
CA PHE A 96 16.50 -4.22 -3.44
C PHE A 96 17.71 -3.85 -4.30
N TRP A 97 18.13 -2.57 -4.30
CA TRP A 97 19.22 -2.10 -5.17
C TRP A 97 20.63 -2.17 -4.58
N SER A 98 20.78 -2.11 -3.25
CA SER A 98 22.10 -2.20 -2.62
C SER A 98 22.75 -3.56 -2.92
N ALA A 99 24.07 -3.65 -2.80
CA ALA A 99 24.75 -4.94 -2.90
C ALA A 99 24.55 -5.75 -1.61
N HIS A 100 24.33 -7.06 -1.72
CA HIS A 100 24.35 -7.93 -0.56
C HIS A 100 25.79 -8.02 -0.01
N PRO A 101 26.05 -7.87 1.31
CA PRO A 101 27.41 -7.86 1.86
C PRO A 101 28.23 -9.12 1.56
N GLU A 102 27.55 -10.27 1.51
CA GLU A 102 28.12 -11.59 1.22
C GLU A 102 28.09 -11.95 -0.28
N GLY A 103 27.72 -10.99 -1.14
CA GLY A 103 27.56 -11.17 -2.59
C GLY A 103 26.25 -11.85 -3.00
N ASP A 104 25.99 -11.89 -4.31
CA ASP A 104 24.73 -12.39 -4.88
C ASP A 104 24.44 -13.87 -4.52
N GLY A 105 25.49 -14.65 -4.26
CA GLY A 105 25.40 -16.06 -3.90
C GLY A 105 24.79 -16.34 -2.52
N ALA A 106 24.62 -15.32 -1.67
CA ALA A 106 23.98 -15.46 -0.36
C ALA A 106 22.45 -15.68 -0.48
N ILE A 107 21.84 -15.21 -1.57
CA ILE A 107 20.38 -15.31 -1.80
C ILE A 107 20.08 -16.64 -2.50
N THR A 108 19.95 -17.70 -1.71
CA THR A 108 19.69 -19.06 -2.23
C THR A 108 18.29 -19.59 -1.89
N GLU A 109 17.66 -19.02 -0.86
CA GLU A 109 16.34 -19.44 -0.41
C GLU A 109 15.26 -19.26 -1.49
N ARG A 110 14.32 -20.21 -1.52
CA ARG A 110 13.11 -20.11 -2.35
C ARG A 110 11.95 -19.70 -1.47
N LEU A 111 11.10 -18.82 -2.01
CA LEU A 111 9.87 -18.44 -1.32
C LEU A 111 8.85 -19.58 -1.42
N PRO A 112 8.29 -20.05 -0.29
CA PRO A 112 7.27 -21.09 -0.31
C PRO A 112 5.96 -20.57 -0.93
N ALA A 113 5.20 -21.47 -1.57
CA ALA A 113 3.91 -21.13 -2.16
C ALA A 113 2.95 -20.48 -1.15
N ALA A 114 3.00 -20.90 0.11
CA ALA A 114 2.21 -20.34 1.20
C ALA A 114 2.46 -18.84 1.46
N MET A 115 3.62 -18.29 1.07
CA MET A 115 3.87 -16.85 1.08
C MET A 115 3.50 -16.19 -0.24
N LEU A 116 3.78 -16.86 -1.37
CA LEU A 116 3.56 -16.29 -2.69
C LEU A 116 2.09 -16.15 -3.07
N VAL A 117 1.26 -17.13 -2.73
CA VAL A 117 -0.18 -17.11 -3.03
C VAL A 117 -0.86 -15.89 -2.41
N PRO A 118 -0.77 -15.63 -1.09
CA PRO A 118 -1.38 -14.43 -0.51
C PRO A 118 -0.75 -13.14 -1.02
N LEU A 119 0.56 -13.12 -1.28
CA LEU A 119 1.24 -11.93 -1.81
C LEU A 119 0.73 -11.56 -3.22
N LEU A 120 0.59 -12.55 -4.10
CA LEU A 120 0.03 -12.37 -5.44
C LEU A 120 -1.45 -11.97 -5.37
N ALA A 121 -2.24 -12.62 -4.51
CA ALA A 121 -3.66 -12.31 -4.35
C ALA A 121 -3.88 -10.86 -3.87
N LEU A 122 -3.11 -10.43 -2.86
CA LEU A 122 -3.17 -9.06 -2.36
C LEU A 122 -2.67 -8.04 -3.38
N THR A 123 -1.58 -8.34 -4.10
CA THR A 123 -1.11 -7.49 -5.20
C THR A 123 -2.16 -7.38 -6.30
N GLY A 124 -2.79 -8.49 -6.69
CA GLY A 124 -3.86 -8.51 -7.68
C GLY A 124 -5.04 -7.63 -7.27
N ALA A 125 -5.47 -7.70 -6.01
CA ALA A 125 -6.52 -6.83 -5.48
C ALA A 125 -6.13 -5.35 -5.49
N ILE A 126 -4.87 -5.01 -5.17
CA ILE A 126 -4.35 -3.63 -5.21
C ILE A 126 -4.37 -3.07 -6.64
N VAL A 127 -3.95 -3.88 -7.62
CA VAL A 127 -3.97 -3.49 -9.03
C VAL A 127 -5.40 -3.36 -9.54
N TYR A 128 -6.26 -4.32 -9.23
CA TYR A 128 -7.68 -4.31 -9.61
C TYR A 128 -8.37 -3.03 -9.15
N ILE A 129 -8.27 -2.69 -7.85
CA ILE A 129 -8.86 -1.46 -7.29
C ILE A 129 -8.19 -0.20 -7.86
N GLY A 130 -6.91 -0.28 -8.21
CA GLY A 130 -6.21 0.83 -8.86
C GLY A 130 -6.78 1.18 -10.23
N ILE A 131 -7.09 0.15 -11.03
CA ILE A 131 -7.65 0.29 -12.38
C ILE A 131 -9.14 0.65 -12.32
N ASP A 132 -9.93 -0.07 -11.52
CA ASP A 132 -11.36 0.15 -11.36
C ASP A 132 -11.70 0.51 -9.91
N ALA A 133 -11.51 1.79 -9.59
CA ALA A 133 -11.82 2.32 -8.27
C ALA A 133 -13.30 2.64 -8.07
N GLY A 134 -14.09 2.72 -9.15
CA GLY A 134 -15.49 3.18 -9.16
C GLY A 134 -16.34 2.50 -8.08
N PRO A 135 -16.44 1.15 -8.09
CA PRO A 135 -17.27 0.43 -7.11
C PRO A 135 -16.86 0.69 -5.66
N MET A 136 -15.56 0.83 -5.38
CA MET A 136 -15.06 1.11 -4.03
C MET A 136 -15.34 2.56 -3.60
N VAL A 137 -15.20 3.52 -4.53
CA VAL A 137 -15.46 4.93 -4.25
C VAL A 137 -16.96 5.18 -4.05
N GLU A 138 -17.80 4.60 -4.89
CA GLU A 138 -19.26 4.70 -4.77
C GLU A 138 -19.76 4.04 -3.48
N GLY A 139 -19.27 2.83 -3.16
CA GLY A 139 -19.58 2.16 -1.90
C GLY A 139 -19.15 2.98 -0.69
N ALA A 140 -17.94 3.55 -0.72
CA ALA A 140 -17.45 4.42 0.36
C ALA A 140 -18.30 5.70 0.50
N ALA A 141 -18.72 6.30 -0.61
CA ALA A 141 -19.59 7.48 -0.60
C ALA A 141 -20.97 7.17 0.00
N ALA A 142 -21.59 6.05 -0.39
CA ALA A 142 -22.87 5.61 0.16
C ALA A 142 -22.78 5.37 1.67
N ILE A 143 -21.71 4.72 2.14
CA ILE A 143 -21.45 4.53 3.57
C ILE A 143 -21.25 5.88 4.27
N ALA A 144 -20.47 6.80 3.67
CA ALA A 144 -20.24 8.12 4.24
C ALA A 144 -21.53 8.91 4.43
N THR A 145 -22.47 8.86 3.47
CA THR A 145 -23.80 9.49 3.62
C THR A 145 -24.55 8.94 4.83
N GLY A 146 -24.58 7.62 5.02
CA GLY A 146 -25.22 7.00 6.18
C GLY A 146 -24.53 7.30 7.52
N LEU A 147 -23.24 7.63 7.52
CA LEU A 147 -22.51 8.08 8.71
C LEU A 147 -22.77 9.54 9.06
N ILE A 148 -22.95 10.40 8.05
CA ILE A 148 -23.25 11.83 8.24
C ILE A 148 -24.71 12.02 8.65
N ASP A 149 -25.63 11.27 8.05
CA ASP A 149 -27.06 11.25 8.40
C ASP A 149 -27.48 9.87 8.93
N PRO A 150 -27.30 9.62 10.24
CA PRO A 150 -27.57 8.33 10.85
C PRO A 150 -29.07 8.10 11.11
N GLN A 151 -29.99 8.98 10.68
CA GLN A 151 -31.42 8.84 10.96
C GLN A 151 -32.00 7.53 10.45
N ALA A 152 -31.56 7.08 9.26
CA ALA A 152 -31.95 5.78 8.72
C ALA A 152 -31.49 4.61 9.61
N TYR A 153 -30.29 4.69 10.20
CA TYR A 153 -29.78 3.69 11.14
C TYR A 153 -30.55 3.72 12.47
N VAL A 154 -30.78 4.91 13.02
CA VAL A 154 -31.53 5.09 14.27
C VAL A 154 -32.95 4.56 14.14
N ALA A 155 -33.66 4.90 13.07
CA ALA A 155 -35.02 4.42 12.80
C ALA A 155 -35.07 2.90 12.60
N ALA A 156 -34.08 2.31 11.94
CA ALA A 156 -34.00 0.86 11.74
C ALA A 156 -33.73 0.09 13.05
N VAL A 157 -32.96 0.66 13.98
CA VAL A 157 -32.58 -0.01 15.24
C VAL A 157 -33.60 0.22 16.35
N LEU A 158 -34.07 1.46 16.52
CA LEU A 158 -34.96 1.82 17.63
C LEU A 158 -36.45 1.64 17.29
N GLY A 159 -36.77 1.38 16.02
CA GLY A 159 -38.13 1.50 15.50
C GLY A 159 -38.51 2.98 15.45
N GLY A 160 -38.63 3.55 14.25
CA GLY A 160 -39.02 4.95 14.10
C GLY A 160 -40.22 5.28 14.97
N ALA A 161 -40.12 6.33 15.78
CA ALA A 161 -41.27 6.86 16.50
C ALA A 161 -42.34 7.20 15.46
N GLU A 162 -43.41 6.42 15.41
CA GLU A 162 -44.67 6.81 14.77
C GLU A 162 -45.23 8.07 15.43
#